data_AF-A0A934FBC4-F1
#
_entry.id   AF-A0A934FBC4-F1
#
_cell.length_a   1.000
_cell.length_b   1.000
_cell.length_c   1.000
_cell.angle_alpha   90.00
_cell.angle_beta   90.00
_cell.angle_gamma   90.00
#
_symmetry.space_group_name_H-M   'P 1'
#
loop_
_entity.id
_entity.type
_entity.pdbx_description
1 polymer ?
#
loop_
_entity_poly.entity_id
_entity_poly.type
_entity_poly.pdbx_seq_one_letter_code
_entity_poly.pdbx_strand_id
1 'polypeptide(L)'
;MTQTTQRILIFLMAGILLLAACAPAPAPAPTADPEEIQRQVQEIVALTVAAQNALTEQAQAAQPTNTPLPTQTEAVILPSPTSIPPTATLIVLPSPTAAPVSGGNGNVPPAPREYACAIASQSPANYSVWKRNKDFDVVWTLINTGTKPWRAGSDLVFQSGTNFATTTFVELPAVKPGEKFKVVLDAVTPSKAGTYTMVWKLEGGFCLPSLIIKVE
;
A
#
# COMPACT_ATOMS: atom_id res chain seq x y z
N MET A 1 -46.22 62.92 -10.65
CA MET A 1 -45.71 62.25 -11.87
C MET A 1 -46.92 61.92 -12.73
N THR A 2 -47.03 62.44 -13.96
CA THR A 2 -48.23 62.25 -14.78
C THR A 2 -48.24 60.82 -15.34
N GLN A 3 -49.44 60.25 -15.57
CA GLN A 3 -49.62 58.84 -16.00
C GLN A 3 -48.75 58.49 -17.23
N THR A 4 -48.49 59.47 -18.09
CA THR A 4 -47.62 59.38 -19.27
C THR A 4 -46.15 59.14 -18.91
N THR A 5 -45.62 59.80 -17.87
CA THR A 5 -44.22 59.61 -17.43
C THR A 5 -44.01 58.24 -16.81
N GLN A 6 -45.02 57.72 -16.08
CA GLN A 6 -44.97 56.37 -15.49
C GLN A 6 -44.99 55.27 -16.56
N ARG A 7 -45.79 55.44 -17.62
CA ARG A 7 -45.80 54.50 -18.76
C ARG A 7 -44.47 54.50 -19.51
N ILE A 8 -43.87 55.68 -19.73
CA ILE A 8 -42.56 55.79 -20.39
C ILE A 8 -41.48 55.09 -19.55
N LEU A 9 -41.46 55.29 -18.23
CA LEU A 9 -40.51 54.62 -17.33
C LEU A 9 -40.66 53.09 -17.31
N ILE A 10 -41.89 52.58 -17.35
CA ILE A 10 -42.15 51.13 -17.42
C ILE A 10 -41.64 50.55 -18.74
N PHE A 11 -41.87 51.24 -19.86
CA PHE A 11 -41.34 50.81 -21.17
C PHE A 11 -39.79 50.88 -21.21
N LEU A 12 -39.19 51.87 -20.56
CA LEU A 12 -37.72 52.00 -20.46
C LEU A 12 -37.10 50.89 -19.61
N MET A 13 -37.72 50.53 -18.48
CA MET A 13 -37.29 49.41 -17.63
C MET A 13 -37.45 48.05 -18.34
N ALA A 14 -38.55 47.85 -19.07
CA ALA A 14 -38.75 46.62 -19.85
C ALA A 14 -37.73 46.49 -20.99
N GLY A 15 -37.37 47.60 -21.64
CA GLY A 15 -36.33 47.62 -22.67
C GLY A 15 -34.95 47.21 -22.15
N ILE A 16 -34.54 47.74 -20.98
CA ILE A 16 -33.24 47.41 -20.38
C ILE A 16 -33.17 45.92 -19.97
N LEU A 17 -34.28 45.34 -19.50
CA LEU A 17 -34.33 43.91 -19.13
C LEU A 17 -34.23 42.97 -20.34
N LEU A 18 -34.75 43.39 -21.51
CA LEU A 18 -34.63 42.63 -22.77
C LEU A 18 -33.22 42.66 -23.37
N LEU A 19 -32.42 43.71 -23.13
CA LEU A 19 -31.03 43.76 -23.62
C LEU A 19 -30.05 42.88 -22.81
N ALA A 20 -30.38 42.50 -21.58
CA ALA A 20 -29.53 41.65 -20.73
C ALA A 20 -29.63 40.14 -21.08
N ALA A 21 -30.59 39.74 -21.93
CA ALA A 21 -30.79 38.33 -22.32
C ALA A 21 -29.81 37.84 -23.40
N CYS A 22 -28.92 38.70 -23.89
CA CYS A 22 -27.93 38.37 -24.91
C CYS A 22 -26.49 38.39 -24.36
N ALA A 23 -26.29 37.91 -23.12
CA ALA A 23 -24.95 37.64 -22.59
C ALA A 23 -24.52 36.21 -23.01
N PRO A 24 -23.35 36.01 -23.66
CA PRO A 24 -22.86 34.68 -23.99
C PRO A 24 -22.57 33.87 -22.71
N ALA A 25 -23.01 32.61 -22.69
CA ALA A 25 -22.71 31.68 -21.61
C ALA A 25 -21.19 31.40 -21.52
N PRO A 26 -20.61 31.18 -20.32
CA PRO A 26 -19.23 30.73 -20.19
C PRO A 26 -19.04 29.41 -20.94
N ALA A 27 -17.97 29.30 -21.73
CA ALA A 27 -17.64 28.08 -22.44
C ALA A 27 -17.45 26.91 -21.45
N PRO A 28 -17.93 25.69 -21.76
CA PRO A 28 -17.64 24.53 -20.95
C PRO A 28 -16.13 24.25 -20.91
N ALA A 29 -15.64 23.87 -19.73
CA ALA A 29 -14.26 23.41 -19.51
C ALA A 29 -13.89 22.28 -20.50
N PRO A 30 -12.60 22.10 -20.87
CA PRO A 30 -12.20 21.13 -21.88
C PRO A 30 -12.56 19.71 -21.41
N THR A 31 -13.64 19.16 -21.96
CA THR A 31 -14.00 17.76 -21.83
C THR A 31 -12.99 16.95 -22.62
N ALA A 32 -12.20 16.10 -21.95
CA ALA A 32 -11.31 15.17 -22.63
C ALA A 32 -12.14 14.23 -23.52
N ASP A 33 -11.73 14.09 -24.78
CA ASP A 33 -12.41 13.29 -25.79
C ASP A 33 -12.36 11.79 -25.41
N PRO A 34 -13.48 11.07 -25.32
CA PRO A 34 -13.52 9.67 -24.88
C PRO A 34 -12.64 8.71 -25.71
N GLU A 35 -12.33 9.05 -26.97
CA GLU A 35 -11.44 8.23 -27.81
C GLU A 35 -9.97 8.26 -27.32
N GLU A 36 -9.50 9.37 -26.76
CA GLU A 36 -8.13 9.47 -26.20
C GLU A 36 -8.02 8.65 -24.91
N ILE A 37 -9.08 8.62 -24.08
CA ILE A 37 -9.12 7.79 -22.87
C ILE A 37 -9.06 6.30 -23.25
N GLN A 38 -9.78 5.88 -24.30
CA GLN A 38 -9.72 4.50 -24.77
C GLN A 38 -8.35 4.13 -25.32
N ARG A 39 -7.68 5.03 -26.05
CA ARG A 39 -6.32 4.79 -26.53
C ARG A 39 -5.32 4.62 -25.39
N GLN A 40 -5.41 5.46 -24.36
CA GLN A 40 -4.55 5.37 -23.17
C GLN A 40 -4.77 4.06 -22.40
N VAL A 41 -6.03 3.61 -22.26
CA VAL A 41 -6.34 2.33 -21.62
C VAL A 41 -5.75 1.15 -22.40
N GLN A 42 -5.86 1.15 -23.73
CA GLN A 42 -5.30 0.08 -24.56
C GLN A 42 -3.77 0.01 -24.47
N GLU A 43 -3.09 1.15 -24.43
CA GLU A 43 -1.63 1.22 -24.28
C GLU A 43 -1.17 0.69 -22.90
N ILE A 44 -1.85 1.08 -21.82
CA ILE A 44 -1.55 0.61 -20.46
C ILE A 44 -1.74 -0.91 -20.34
N VAL A 45 -2.81 -1.46 -20.93
CA VAL A 45 -3.08 -2.90 -20.93
C VAL A 45 -2.00 -3.65 -21.73
N ALA A 46 -1.61 -3.15 -22.90
CA ALA A 46 -0.56 -3.76 -23.72
C ALA A 46 0.79 -3.81 -22.99
N LEU A 47 1.17 -2.72 -22.31
CA LEU A 47 2.40 -2.66 -21.52
C LEU A 47 2.38 -3.64 -20.35
N THR A 48 1.22 -3.79 -19.69
CA THR A 48 1.04 -4.68 -18.53
C THR A 48 1.11 -6.16 -18.94
N VAL A 49 0.52 -6.53 -20.08
CA VAL A 49 0.57 -7.91 -20.60
C VAL A 49 2.00 -8.29 -21.01
N ALA A 50 2.74 -7.38 -21.64
CA ALA A 50 4.15 -7.60 -21.98
C ALA A 50 5.02 -7.85 -20.73
N ALA A 51 4.80 -7.09 -19.65
CA ALA A 51 5.52 -7.27 -18.40
C ALA A 51 5.20 -8.60 -17.69
N GLN A 52 3.95 -9.07 -17.72
CA GLN A 52 3.59 -10.38 -17.16
C GLN A 52 4.21 -11.55 -17.94
N ASN A 53 4.28 -11.46 -19.27
CA ASN A 53 4.87 -12.51 -20.09
C ASN A 53 6.39 -12.64 -19.85
N ALA A 54 7.10 -11.52 -19.65
CA ALA A 54 8.54 -11.53 -19.33
C ALA A 54 8.85 -12.18 -17.97
N LEU A 55 7.99 -12.00 -16.96
CA LEU A 55 8.15 -12.66 -15.66
C LEU A 55 7.93 -14.18 -15.74
N THR A 56 7.11 -14.63 -16.69
CA THR A 56 6.85 -16.07 -16.90
C THR A 56 8.05 -16.76 -17.56
N GLU A 57 8.72 -16.11 -18.52
CA GLU A 57 9.94 -16.65 -19.15
C GLU A 57 11.11 -16.78 -18.16
N GLN A 58 11.24 -15.87 -17.19
CA GLN A 58 12.28 -15.93 -16.16
C GLN A 58 12.05 -17.03 -15.11
N ALA A 59 10.81 -17.43 -14.87
CA ALA A 59 10.48 -18.52 -13.96
C ALA A 59 10.82 -19.91 -14.54
N GLN A 60 10.91 -20.04 -15.86
CA GLN A 60 11.07 -21.34 -16.53
C GLN A 60 12.55 -21.76 -16.73
N ALA A 61 13.51 -20.86 -16.48
CA ALA A 61 14.96 -21.15 -16.56
C ALA A 61 15.59 -21.59 -15.22
N ALA A 62 14.84 -21.58 -14.10
CA ALA A 62 15.33 -22.05 -12.80
C ALA A 62 14.95 -23.52 -12.57
N GLN A 63 15.80 -24.44 -12.99
CA GLN A 63 15.66 -25.87 -12.70
C GLN A 63 15.85 -26.13 -11.18
N PRO A 64 15.02 -26.96 -10.53
CA PRO A 64 15.17 -27.24 -9.09
C PRO A 64 16.42 -28.10 -8.85
N THR A 65 17.43 -27.52 -8.19
CA THR A 65 18.60 -28.27 -7.68
C THR A 65 18.24 -28.89 -6.34
N ASN A 66 18.28 -30.22 -6.25
CA ASN A 66 18.06 -30.96 -5.01
C ASN A 66 19.24 -30.73 -4.04
N THR A 67 19.03 -29.95 -2.99
CA THR A 67 19.99 -29.82 -1.87
C THR A 67 19.77 -30.95 -0.87
N PRO A 68 20.81 -31.72 -0.48
CA PRO A 68 20.67 -32.81 0.47
C PRO A 68 20.47 -32.34 1.92
N LEU A 69 19.68 -33.14 2.64
CA LEU A 69 19.23 -33.04 4.03
C LEU A 69 20.39 -33.02 5.05
N PRO A 70 20.40 -32.12 6.06
CA PRO A 70 21.36 -32.21 7.16
C PRO A 70 20.92 -33.23 8.23
N THR A 71 21.87 -34.11 8.57
CA THR A 71 21.83 -35.12 9.65
C THR A 71 21.67 -34.50 11.04
N GLN A 72 20.82 -35.12 11.86
CA GLN A 72 20.59 -34.82 13.27
C GLN A 72 21.73 -35.38 14.13
N THR A 73 22.43 -34.53 14.89
CA THR A 73 23.34 -34.95 15.97
C THR A 73 22.96 -34.27 17.28
N GLU A 74 22.99 -35.10 18.31
CA GLU A 74 22.40 -35.05 19.64
C GLU A 74 23.05 -34.04 20.62
N ALA A 75 22.28 -33.71 21.65
CA ALA A 75 22.54 -32.66 22.63
C ALA A 75 23.68 -32.97 23.63
N VAL A 76 24.46 -31.94 23.96
CA VAL A 76 25.28 -31.88 25.19
C VAL A 76 24.94 -30.58 25.92
N ILE A 77 24.62 -30.73 27.20
CA ILE A 77 24.17 -29.72 28.14
C ILE A 77 25.40 -29.14 28.86
N LEU A 78 25.54 -27.82 28.96
CA LEU A 78 26.30 -27.17 30.03
C LEU A 78 25.75 -25.74 30.29
N PRO A 79 25.50 -25.35 31.57
CA PRO A 79 24.99 -24.02 31.88
C PRO A 79 26.13 -23.02 32.10
N SER A 80 26.00 -21.81 31.54
CA SER A 80 26.61 -20.59 32.09
C SER A 80 26.00 -19.34 31.44
N PRO A 81 25.12 -18.57 32.11
CA PRO A 81 24.72 -17.26 31.65
C PRO A 81 25.62 -16.17 32.23
N THR A 82 26.65 -15.75 31.49
CA THR A 82 27.34 -14.48 31.74
C THR A 82 26.72 -13.41 30.84
N SER A 83 26.00 -12.48 31.46
CA SER A 83 25.46 -11.27 30.83
C SER A 83 26.57 -10.34 30.38
N ILE A 84 26.62 -10.02 29.08
CA ILE A 84 27.45 -8.94 28.52
C ILE A 84 26.51 -8.01 27.75
N PRO A 85 26.49 -6.69 28.04
CA PRO A 85 25.68 -5.75 27.28
C PRO A 85 26.29 -5.49 25.89
N PRO A 86 25.50 -5.43 24.80
CA PRO A 86 26.01 -4.97 23.51
C PRO A 86 26.18 -3.44 23.52
N THR A 87 27.43 -3.00 23.41
CA THR A 87 27.81 -1.63 23.05
C THR A 87 27.33 -1.33 21.63
N ALA A 88 26.44 -0.34 21.48
CA ALA A 88 25.99 0.16 20.19
C ALA A 88 27.13 0.91 19.47
N THR A 89 27.72 0.28 18.45
CA THR A 89 28.63 0.95 17.52
C THR A 89 27.81 1.63 16.43
N LEU A 90 27.70 2.96 16.50
CA LEU A 90 27.15 3.80 15.44
C LEU A 90 28.07 3.78 14.22
N ILE A 91 27.72 3.00 13.20
CA ILE A 91 28.29 3.14 11.86
C ILE A 91 27.43 4.17 11.12
N VAL A 92 27.95 5.39 11.01
CA VAL A 92 27.36 6.44 10.16
C VAL A 92 27.76 6.14 8.72
N LEU A 93 26.86 5.53 7.94
CA LEU A 93 27.03 5.42 6.50
C LEU A 93 26.55 6.73 5.85
N PRO A 94 27.35 7.43 5.04
CA PRO A 94 26.87 8.61 4.33
C PRO A 94 25.78 8.19 3.34
N SER A 95 24.58 8.74 3.53
CA SER A 95 23.48 8.67 2.56
C SER A 95 23.96 9.29 1.24
N PRO A 96 23.76 8.65 0.07
CA PRO A 96 24.03 9.31 -1.19
C PRO A 96 22.99 10.42 -1.40
N THR A 97 23.42 11.67 -1.24
CA THR A 97 22.67 12.84 -1.70
C THR A 97 22.58 12.76 -3.22
N ALA A 98 21.45 12.28 -3.75
CA ALA A 98 21.18 12.34 -5.17
C ALA A 98 21.01 13.82 -5.57
N ALA A 99 21.99 14.34 -6.30
CA ALA A 99 21.89 15.64 -6.95
C ALA A 99 20.78 15.60 -8.02
N PRO A 100 20.04 16.69 -8.25
CA PRO A 100 19.03 16.74 -9.29
C PRO A 100 19.70 16.70 -10.67
N VAL A 101 19.55 15.58 -11.38
CA VAL A 101 19.88 15.47 -12.80
C VAL A 101 18.81 16.25 -13.59
N SER A 102 19.17 17.44 -14.05
CA SER A 102 18.36 18.19 -15.02
C SER A 102 18.75 17.73 -16.42
N GLY A 103 17.92 16.90 -17.05
CA GLY A 103 18.11 16.52 -18.45
C GLY A 103 17.04 15.58 -18.99
N GLY A 104 16.09 16.15 -19.75
CA GLY A 104 15.42 15.47 -20.85
C GLY A 104 14.16 14.65 -20.54
N ASN A 105 13.02 15.11 -21.08
CA ASN A 105 11.80 14.35 -21.41
C ASN A 105 11.20 13.53 -20.26
N GLY A 106 10.74 14.24 -19.22
CA GLY A 106 10.27 13.64 -17.98
C GLY A 106 8.89 12.98 -18.11
N ASN A 107 8.89 11.64 -18.15
CA ASN A 107 8.04 10.91 -17.21
C ASN A 107 8.50 11.34 -15.81
N VAL A 108 7.91 12.41 -15.29
CA VAL A 108 8.15 12.84 -13.90
C VAL A 108 7.74 11.65 -13.03
N PRO A 109 8.68 11.01 -12.29
CA PRO A 109 8.32 9.93 -11.38
C PRO A 109 7.22 10.46 -10.46
N PRO A 110 6.15 9.68 -10.20
CA PRO A 110 5.11 10.10 -9.29
C PRO A 110 5.73 10.64 -8.01
N ALA A 111 5.29 11.82 -7.56
CA ALA A 111 5.78 12.40 -6.32
C ALA A 111 5.67 11.34 -5.21
N PRO A 112 6.75 11.09 -4.44
CA PRO A 112 6.73 10.12 -3.36
C PRO A 112 5.58 10.41 -2.39
N ARG A 113 4.81 9.38 -2.03
CA ARG A 113 3.71 9.52 -1.07
C ARG A 113 4.29 9.85 0.32
N GLU A 114 3.62 10.72 1.06
CA GLU A 114 4.05 11.06 2.41
C GLU A 114 4.06 9.85 3.35
N TYR A 115 2.98 9.07 3.30
CA TYR A 115 2.83 7.82 4.03
C TYR A 115 2.65 6.68 3.03
N ALA A 116 3.55 5.70 3.08
CA ALA A 116 3.47 4.51 2.28
C ALA A 116 4.13 3.34 3.02
N CYS A 117 3.73 2.13 2.63
CA CYS A 117 4.18 0.89 3.22
C CYS A 117 4.31 -0.18 2.14
N ALA A 118 5.28 -1.07 2.31
CA ALA A 118 5.33 -2.33 1.58
C ALA A 118 5.60 -3.49 2.54
N ILE A 119 5.20 -4.70 2.15
CA ILE A 119 5.49 -5.93 2.88
C ILE A 119 6.82 -6.46 2.34
N ALA A 120 7.90 -6.26 3.09
CA ALA A 120 9.23 -6.73 2.71
C ALA A 120 9.35 -8.25 2.79
N SER A 121 8.69 -8.87 3.76
CA SER A 121 8.57 -10.32 3.85
C SER A 121 7.37 -10.74 4.69
N GLN A 122 6.93 -11.97 4.47
CA GLN A 122 5.82 -12.58 5.20
C GLN A 122 6.13 -14.05 5.48
N SER A 123 5.78 -14.51 6.68
CA SER A 123 5.71 -15.91 7.05
C SER A 123 4.48 -16.14 7.95
N PRO A 124 3.69 -17.19 7.76
CA PRO A 124 3.78 -18.19 6.71
C PRO A 124 3.47 -17.61 5.32
N ALA A 125 3.85 -18.36 4.28
CA ALA A 125 3.44 -18.04 2.92
C ALA A 125 1.90 -18.18 2.78
N ASN A 126 1.33 -17.38 1.87
CA ASN A 126 -0.07 -17.53 1.51
C ASN A 126 -0.34 -18.94 0.96
N TYR A 127 -1.52 -19.47 1.30
CA TYR A 127 -1.97 -20.84 1.00
C TYR A 127 -1.15 -21.95 1.67
N SER A 128 -0.37 -21.63 2.71
CA SER A 128 0.22 -22.66 3.57
C SER A 128 -0.87 -23.57 4.16
N VAL A 129 -0.60 -24.87 4.19
CA VAL A 129 -1.54 -25.90 4.64
C VAL A 129 -1.27 -26.26 6.08
N TRP A 130 -2.30 -26.23 6.91
CA TRP A 130 -2.22 -26.48 8.34
C TRP A 130 -3.30 -27.45 8.81
N LYS A 131 -3.00 -28.17 9.90
CA LYS A 131 -4.03 -28.90 10.65
C LYS A 131 -4.90 -27.90 11.41
N ARG A 132 -6.11 -28.32 11.77
CA ARG A 132 -7.03 -27.59 12.65
C ARG A 132 -6.44 -27.35 14.05
N ASN A 133 -6.82 -26.24 14.68
CA ASN A 133 -6.45 -25.87 16.06
C ASN A 133 -4.93 -25.96 16.31
N LYS A 134 -4.14 -25.39 15.39
CA LYS A 134 -2.68 -25.32 15.51
C LYS A 134 -2.24 -23.92 15.83
N ASP A 135 -1.41 -23.80 16.85
CA ASP A 135 -0.69 -22.57 17.18
C ASP A 135 0.44 -22.33 16.19
N PHE A 136 0.61 -21.08 15.77
CA PHE A 136 1.69 -20.63 14.90
C PHE A 136 1.85 -19.11 14.96
N ASP A 137 2.99 -18.61 14.48
CA ASP A 137 3.28 -17.19 14.44
C ASP A 137 3.01 -16.62 13.04
N VAL A 138 2.28 -15.51 12.98
CA VAL A 138 2.18 -14.67 11.78
C VAL A 138 3.21 -13.57 11.86
N VAL A 139 4.13 -13.56 10.91
CA VAL A 139 5.23 -12.60 10.83
C VAL A 139 5.10 -11.78 9.57
N TRP A 140 4.99 -10.46 9.73
CA TRP A 140 5.13 -9.50 8.64
C TRP A 140 6.31 -8.58 8.89
N THR A 141 7.21 -8.47 7.92
CA THR A 141 8.22 -7.41 7.92
C THR A 141 7.70 -6.28 7.04
N LEU A 142 7.28 -5.18 7.67
CA LEU A 142 6.79 -3.99 6.98
C LEU A 142 7.95 -3.03 6.75
N ILE A 143 7.98 -2.34 5.60
CA ILE A 143 8.95 -1.28 5.31
C ILE A 143 8.22 0.03 5.02
N ASN A 144 8.68 1.13 5.63
CA ASN A 144 8.19 2.46 5.31
C ASN A 144 8.79 2.93 3.99
N THR A 145 7.96 3.00 2.96
CA THR A 145 8.34 3.48 1.62
C THR A 145 7.89 4.93 1.36
N GLY A 146 7.34 5.59 2.39
CA GLY A 146 6.94 6.99 2.34
C GLY A 146 8.08 7.94 2.67
N THR A 147 7.81 9.24 2.58
CA THR A 147 8.78 10.30 2.91
C THR A 147 8.70 10.78 4.36
N LYS A 148 7.62 10.49 5.07
CA LYS A 148 7.44 10.81 6.49
C LYS A 148 7.55 9.56 7.37
N PRO A 149 8.02 9.69 8.62
CA PRO A 149 7.97 8.59 9.57
C PRO A 149 6.51 8.23 9.89
N TRP A 150 6.24 6.95 10.08
CA TRP A 150 4.99 6.52 10.70
C TRP A 150 4.99 7.00 12.16
N ARG A 151 3.81 7.42 12.64
CA ARG A 151 3.68 7.97 13.98
C ARG A 151 3.92 6.86 15.02
N ALA A 152 4.64 7.19 16.09
CA ALA A 152 4.73 6.28 17.24
C ALA A 152 3.35 6.09 17.86
N GLY A 153 2.99 4.86 18.19
CA GLY A 153 1.66 4.53 18.66
C GLY A 153 0.63 4.39 17.55
N SER A 154 1.06 4.22 16.29
CA SER A 154 0.15 3.82 15.21
C SER A 154 -0.27 2.38 15.38
N ASP A 155 -1.57 2.12 15.26
CA ASP A 155 -2.08 0.76 15.40
C ASP A 155 -2.10 0.00 14.08
N LEU A 156 -1.58 -1.22 14.07
CA LEU A 156 -1.93 -2.22 13.07
C LEU A 156 -3.15 -2.99 13.59
N VAL A 157 -4.30 -2.83 12.94
CA VAL A 157 -5.58 -3.38 13.40
C VAL A 157 -6.10 -4.46 12.46
N PHE A 158 -6.77 -5.47 13.01
CA PHE A 158 -7.57 -6.39 12.21
C PHE A 158 -8.65 -5.63 11.46
N GLN A 159 -8.78 -5.87 10.15
CA GLN A 159 -9.71 -5.16 9.28
C GLN A 159 -10.86 -6.05 8.82
N SER A 160 -10.56 -7.24 8.29
CA SER A 160 -11.58 -8.09 7.68
C SER A 160 -11.12 -9.55 7.51
N GLY A 161 -12.10 -10.42 7.19
CA GLY A 161 -11.88 -11.85 7.02
C GLY A 161 -12.11 -12.63 8.32
N THR A 162 -11.37 -13.70 8.52
CA THR A 162 -11.37 -14.48 9.76
C THR A 162 -10.14 -14.10 10.57
N ASN A 163 -10.34 -13.51 11.75
CA ASN A 163 -9.23 -13.27 12.66
C ASN A 163 -8.85 -14.59 13.33
N PHE A 164 -7.71 -15.14 12.93
CA PHE A 164 -7.10 -16.29 13.58
C PHE A 164 -5.88 -15.90 14.42
N ALA A 165 -5.59 -14.61 14.57
CA ALA A 165 -4.66 -14.11 15.58
C ALA A 165 -5.34 -14.05 16.97
N THR A 166 -4.55 -14.09 18.03
CA THR A 166 -5.02 -13.98 19.42
C THR A 166 -5.37 -12.54 19.81
N THR A 167 -4.93 -11.55 19.03
CA THR A 167 -5.18 -10.12 19.24
C THR A 167 -5.94 -9.51 18.06
N THR A 168 -6.46 -8.29 18.27
CA THR A 168 -7.14 -7.47 17.25
C THR A 168 -6.35 -6.24 16.84
N PHE A 169 -5.31 -5.88 17.59
CA PHE A 169 -4.40 -4.78 17.25
C PHE A 169 -2.99 -5.01 17.81
N VAL A 170 -2.00 -4.35 17.21
CA VAL A 170 -0.64 -4.22 17.72
C VAL A 170 -0.18 -2.78 17.51
N GLU A 171 0.36 -2.19 18.57
CA GLU A 171 0.92 -0.84 18.51
C GLU A 171 2.33 -0.87 17.90
N LEU A 172 2.60 0.02 16.93
CA LEU A 172 3.91 0.15 16.31
C LEU A 172 4.72 1.32 16.91
N PRO A 173 6.04 1.18 17.03
CA PRO A 173 6.91 2.31 17.30
C PRO A 173 6.95 3.26 16.09
N ALA A 174 7.61 4.41 16.22
CA ALA A 174 7.90 5.26 15.06
C ALA A 174 8.80 4.50 14.08
N VAL A 175 8.42 4.46 12.80
CA VAL A 175 9.19 3.80 11.72
C VAL A 175 9.58 4.85 10.69
N LYS A 176 10.87 5.11 10.53
CA LYS A 176 11.40 6.12 9.61
C LYS A 176 11.31 5.67 8.15
N PRO A 177 11.32 6.59 7.17
CA PRO A 177 11.49 6.25 5.76
C PRO A 177 12.66 5.27 5.54
N GLY A 178 12.41 4.18 4.81
CA GLY A 178 13.37 3.11 4.53
C GLY A 178 13.56 2.08 5.66
N GLU A 179 13.05 2.35 6.86
CA GLU A 179 13.16 1.46 8.01
C GLU A 179 12.20 0.27 7.90
N LYS A 180 12.64 -0.88 8.41
CA LYS A 180 11.85 -2.11 8.48
C LYS A 180 11.39 -2.35 9.92
N PHE A 181 10.13 -2.72 10.09
CA PHE A 181 9.57 -3.16 11.35
C PHE A 181 8.98 -4.56 11.23
N LYS A 182 9.33 -5.45 12.17
CA LYS A 182 8.83 -6.82 12.22
C LYS A 182 7.65 -6.90 13.18
N VAL A 183 6.49 -7.26 12.65
CA VAL A 183 5.28 -7.59 13.41
C VAL A 183 5.24 -9.10 13.57
N VAL A 184 4.98 -9.57 14.80
CA VAL A 184 4.76 -10.98 15.13
C VAL A 184 3.43 -11.07 15.86
N LEU A 185 2.53 -11.92 15.39
CA LEU A 185 1.23 -12.18 16.01
C LEU A 185 1.14 -13.67 16.34
N ASP A 186 0.76 -13.99 17.58
CA ASP A 186 0.36 -15.35 17.92
C ASP A 186 -0.99 -15.65 17.24
N ALA A 187 -1.10 -16.84 16.65
CA ALA A 187 -2.29 -17.25 15.92
C ALA A 187 -2.63 -18.72 16.14
N VAL A 188 -3.92 -19.04 16.01
CA VAL A 188 -4.46 -20.39 16.12
C VAL A 188 -5.32 -20.69 14.90
N THR A 189 -5.00 -21.75 14.16
CA THR A 189 -5.77 -22.11 12.97
C THR A 189 -7.23 -22.47 13.32
N PRO A 190 -8.20 -22.08 12.48
CA PRO A 190 -9.61 -22.40 12.71
C PRO A 190 -9.90 -23.89 12.93
N SER A 191 -10.98 -24.18 13.66
CA SER A 191 -11.39 -25.56 13.98
C SER A 191 -12.07 -26.30 12.83
N LYS A 192 -12.49 -25.58 11.79
CA LYS A 192 -13.14 -26.13 10.59
C LYS A 192 -12.15 -26.12 9.42
N ALA A 193 -12.22 -27.15 8.58
CA ALA A 193 -11.47 -27.16 7.33
C ALA A 193 -11.99 -26.08 6.39
N GLY A 194 -11.09 -25.46 5.63
CA GLY A 194 -11.42 -24.38 4.71
C GLY A 194 -10.23 -23.48 4.38
N THR A 195 -10.44 -22.55 3.46
CA THR A 195 -9.48 -21.48 3.15
C THR A 195 -9.89 -20.24 3.91
N TYR A 196 -8.95 -19.68 4.67
CA TYR A 196 -9.18 -18.52 5.53
C TYR A 196 -8.28 -17.38 5.12
N THR A 197 -8.83 -16.17 5.06
CA THR A 197 -8.09 -14.94 4.82
C THR A 197 -8.22 -14.05 6.05
N MET A 198 -7.10 -13.50 6.49
CA MET A 198 -7.02 -12.51 7.55
C MET A 198 -6.36 -11.25 6.99
N VAL A 199 -7.08 -10.12 7.03
CA VAL A 199 -6.58 -8.83 6.54
C VAL A 199 -6.45 -7.86 7.69
N TRP A 200 -5.30 -7.20 7.76
CA TRP A 200 -4.98 -6.17 8.73
C TRP A 200 -4.76 -4.85 8.01
N LYS A 201 -4.85 -3.76 8.76
CA LYS A 201 -4.69 -2.40 8.25
C LYS A 201 -3.86 -1.60 9.23
N LEU A 202 -2.82 -0.95 8.73
CA LEU A 202 -2.11 0.06 9.50
C LEU A 202 -2.94 1.34 9.54
N GLU A 203 -3.04 1.96 10.71
CA GLU A 203 -3.71 3.25 10.89
C GLU A 203 -3.27 4.25 9.81
N GLY A 204 -4.23 4.98 9.24
CA GLY A 204 -4.05 5.79 8.03
C GLY A 204 -4.34 5.04 6.72
N GLY A 205 -4.44 3.70 6.73
CA GLY A 205 -4.94 2.90 5.62
C GLY A 205 -3.98 2.74 4.43
N PHE A 206 -2.71 3.09 4.60
CA PHE A 206 -1.69 3.01 3.56
C PHE A 206 -0.91 1.67 3.56
N CYS A 207 -1.23 0.75 4.48
CA CYS A 207 -0.69 -0.61 4.52
C CYS A 207 -1.78 -1.63 4.85
N LEU A 208 -1.86 -2.70 4.06
CA LEU A 208 -2.87 -3.76 4.19
C LEU A 208 -2.23 -5.16 4.20
N PRO A 209 -1.48 -5.54 5.24
CA PRO A 209 -0.94 -6.89 5.33
C PRO A 209 -2.05 -7.93 5.44
N SER A 210 -1.89 -9.05 4.74
CA SER A 210 -2.88 -10.12 4.71
C SER A 210 -2.23 -11.49 4.68
N LEU A 211 -2.85 -12.46 5.33
CA LEU A 211 -2.44 -13.85 5.29
C LEU A 211 -3.61 -14.75 4.86
N ILE A 212 -3.34 -15.64 3.91
CA ILE A 212 -4.26 -16.69 3.48
C ILE A 212 -3.70 -18.04 3.92
N ILE A 213 -4.50 -18.87 4.60
CA ILE A 213 -4.13 -20.23 5.00
C ILE A 213 -5.18 -21.23 4.52
N LYS A 214 -4.77 -22.49 4.32
CA LYS A 214 -5.66 -23.62 4.10
C LYS A 214 -5.63 -24.53 5.33
N VAL A 215 -6.79 -24.83 5.89
CA VAL A 215 -6.94 -25.74 7.03
C VAL A 215 -7.57 -27.05 6.57
N GLU A 216 -6.95 -28.17 6.94
CA GLU A 216 -7.41 -29.54 6.63
C GLU A 216 -7.69 -30.35 7.91
#